data_AF-A0AAV1W188-F1
#
_entry.id   AF-A0AAV1W188-F1
#
_cell.length_a   1.000
_cell.length_b   1.000
_cell.length_c   1.000
_cell.angle_alpha   90.00
_cell.angle_beta   90.00
_cell.angle_gamma   90.00
#
_symmetry.space_group_name_H-M   'P 1'
#
loop_
_entity.id
_entity.type
_entity.pdbx_description
1 polymer ?
#
loop_
_entity_poly.entity_id
_entity_poly.type
_entity_poly.pdbx_seq_one_letter_code
_entity_poly.pdbx_strand_id
1 'polypeptide(L)'
;MMSLVVKSKSDDSVKCEVVDGGELKSRRHLNVRGKTPTLSSITEKDWDDIKFGVDNKVGFYVVSFVNDAQVVHELKNYLRRAFLMMHFCVKVH
;
A
#
# COMPACT_ATOMS: atom_id res chain seq x y z
N MET A 1 18.75 9.98 -2.51
CA MET A 1 18.13 8.73 -3.00
C MET A 1 19.24 7.70 -3.09
N MET A 2 19.00 6.45 -2.71
CA MET A 2 20.04 5.41 -2.71
C MET A 2 19.49 4.18 -3.45
N SER A 3 20.32 3.51 -4.24
CA SER A 3 19.95 2.29 -4.96
C SER A 3 20.92 1.16 -4.62
N LEU A 4 20.36 -0.05 -4.47
CA LEU A 4 21.07 -1.23 -3.99
C LEU A 4 20.79 -2.40 -4.93
N VAL A 5 21.81 -3.23 -5.20
CA VAL A 5 21.67 -4.50 -5.93
C VAL A 5 21.91 -5.67 -5.00
N VAL A 6 21.03 -6.66 -5.02
CA VAL A 6 21.13 -7.87 -4.17
C VAL A 6 22.26 -8.76 -4.69
N LYS A 7 23.15 -9.20 -3.79
CA LYS A 7 24.23 -10.16 -4.09
C LYS A 7 23.96 -11.55 -3.54
N SER A 8 23.41 -11.62 -2.33
CA SER A 8 23.00 -12.88 -1.73
C SER A 8 21.87 -12.67 -0.72
N LYS A 9 21.14 -13.74 -0.46
CA LYS A 9 20.04 -13.81 0.51
C LYS A 9 20.33 -14.90 1.53
N SER A 10 19.99 -14.64 2.78
CA SER A 10 19.76 -15.65 3.81
C SER A 10 18.27 -15.66 4.16
N ASP A 11 17.88 -16.46 5.17
CA ASP A 11 16.48 -16.53 5.58
C ASP A 11 15.95 -15.19 6.10
N ASP A 12 16.75 -14.49 6.91
CA ASP A 12 16.30 -13.25 7.58
C ASP A 12 17.01 -11.98 7.08
N SER A 13 17.88 -12.09 6.07
CA SER A 13 18.71 -10.96 5.65
C SER A 13 19.08 -10.99 4.18
N VAL A 14 19.38 -9.83 3.63
CA VAL A 14 19.80 -9.66 2.25
C VAL A 14 21.09 -8.86 2.23
N LYS A 15 22.13 -9.39 1.59
CA LYS A 15 23.38 -8.66 1.34
C LYS A 15 23.27 -7.94 0.02
N CYS A 16 23.50 -6.63 0.06
CA CYS A 16 23.41 -5.77 -1.10
C CYS A 16 24.73 -5.02 -1.34
N GLU A 17 24.99 -4.69 -2.60
CA GLU A 17 26.01 -3.74 -3.01
C GLU A 17 25.34 -2.41 -3.36
N VAL A 18 25.99 -1.30 -3.00
CA VAL A 18 25.51 0.05 -3.34
C VAL A 18 25.80 0.33 -4.80
N VAL A 19 24.76 0.66 -5.57
CA VAL A 19 24.88 1.08 -6.97
C VAL A 19 24.94 2.60 -7.04
N ASP A 20 23.93 3.26 -6.47
CA ASP A 20 23.90 4.72 -6.28
C ASP A 20 23.89 5.05 -4.79
N GLY A 21 24.94 5.71 -4.31
CA GLY A 21 25.07 6.10 -2.91
C GLY A 21 24.15 7.25 -2.48
N GLY A 22 24.08 7.49 -1.18
CA GLY A 22 23.36 8.61 -0.60
C GLY A 22 23.22 8.49 0.92
N GLU A 23 22.63 9.51 1.55
CA GLU A 23 22.37 9.52 2.99
C GLU A 23 21.10 8.72 3.32
N LEU A 24 21.24 7.70 4.20
CA LEU A 24 20.11 6.93 4.73
C LEU A 24 19.70 7.48 6.10
N LYS A 25 18.47 8.01 6.18
CA LYS A 25 17.85 8.48 7.42
C LYS A 25 16.90 7.43 7.98
N SER A 26 16.39 7.64 9.19
CA SER A 26 15.42 6.73 9.82
C SER A 26 14.08 6.70 9.07
N ARG A 27 13.36 5.56 9.15
CA ARG A 27 12.01 5.33 8.59
C ARG A 27 11.86 5.68 7.09
N ARG A 28 12.85 5.35 6.27
CA ARG A 28 12.76 5.50 4.81
C ARG A 28 12.06 4.31 4.17
N HIS A 29 11.25 4.59 3.15
CA HIS A 29 10.58 3.56 2.37
C HIS A 29 11.56 2.77 1.51
N LEU A 30 11.41 1.45 1.49
CA LEU A 30 12.10 0.54 0.59
C LEU A 30 11.17 0.18 -0.56
N ASN A 31 11.68 0.20 -1.79
CA ASN A 31 10.96 -0.30 -2.96
C ASN A 31 11.78 -1.40 -3.64
N VAL A 32 11.15 -2.52 -3.99
CA VAL A 32 11.80 -3.69 -4.58
C VAL A 32 11.33 -3.84 -6.02
N ARG A 33 12.26 -3.73 -6.98
CA ARG A 33 11.94 -3.88 -8.41
C ARG A 33 11.62 -5.33 -8.74
N GLY A 34 10.65 -5.56 -9.61
CA GLY A 34 10.33 -6.89 -10.17
C GLY A 34 9.60 -7.84 -9.22
N LYS A 35 9.16 -7.37 -8.04
CA LYS A 35 8.24 -8.11 -7.18
C LYS A 35 6.97 -7.30 -6.97
N THR A 36 5.83 -7.89 -7.30
CA THR A 36 4.55 -7.43 -6.77
C THR A 36 4.50 -7.84 -5.30
N PRO A 37 4.33 -6.91 -4.35
CA PRO A 37 4.11 -7.30 -2.98
C PRO A 37 2.83 -8.14 -2.93
N THR A 38 2.90 -9.37 -2.44
CA THR A 38 1.74 -10.22 -2.13
C THR A 38 0.99 -9.75 -0.88
N LEU A 39 1.14 -8.48 -0.51
CA LEU A 39 0.41 -7.87 0.59
C LEU A 39 -1.06 -7.77 0.20
N SER A 40 -1.93 -8.22 1.09
CA SER A 40 -3.37 -8.00 1.01
C SER A 40 -3.64 -6.52 0.78
N SER A 41 -4.47 -6.22 -0.22
CA SER A 41 -4.64 -4.86 -0.74
C SER A 41 -5.29 -3.86 0.22
N ILE A 42 -5.86 -4.32 1.34
CA ILE A 42 -6.35 -3.50 2.45
C ILE A 42 -5.94 -4.20 3.75
N THR A 43 -5.24 -3.49 4.63
CA THR A 43 -4.85 -3.98 5.96
C THR A 43 -5.95 -3.74 7.00
N GLU A 44 -5.86 -4.36 8.18
CA GLU A 44 -6.80 -4.09 9.30
C GLU A 44 -6.82 -2.60 9.67
N LYS A 45 -5.65 -1.96 9.68
CA LYS A 45 -5.54 -0.52 9.93
C LYS A 45 -6.31 0.30 8.88
N ASP A 46 -6.19 -0.06 7.61
CA ASP A 46 -6.91 0.64 6.54
C ASP A 46 -8.43 0.50 6.73
N TRP A 47 -8.92 -0.65 7.19
CA TRP A 47 -10.33 -0.84 7.52
C TRP A 47 -10.80 0.07 8.67
N ASP A 48 -9.96 0.28 9.67
CA ASP A 48 -10.28 1.20 10.77
C ASP A 48 -10.30 2.65 10.30
N ASP A 49 -9.36 3.05 9.44
CA ASP A 49 -9.36 4.37 8.79
C ASP A 49 -10.60 4.56 7.90
N ILE A 50 -11.05 3.50 7.21
CA ILE A 50 -12.28 3.51 6.41
C ILE A 50 -13.50 3.74 7.29
N LYS A 51 -13.68 2.97 8.37
CA LYS A 51 -14.80 3.13 9.31
C LYS A 51 -14.82 4.55 9.90
N PHE A 52 -13.67 5.04 10.34
CA PHE A 52 -13.53 6.40 10.83
C PHE A 52 -13.97 7.43 9.78
N GLY A 53 -13.57 7.24 8.52
CA GLY A 53 -14.01 8.12 7.43
C GLY A 53 -15.52 8.08 7.18
N VAL A 54 -16.16 6.90 7.31
CA VAL A 54 -17.61 6.73 7.17
C VAL A 54 -18.34 7.52 8.25
N ASP A 55 -17.90 7.37 9.51
CA ASP A 55 -18.47 8.08 10.66
C ASP A 55 -18.35 9.61 10.49
N ASN A 56 -17.26 10.06 9.86
CA ASN A 56 -16.99 11.47 9.59
C ASN A 56 -17.50 11.97 8.23
N LYS A 57 -18.21 11.15 7.45
CA LYS A 57 -18.76 11.49 6.13
C LYS A 57 -17.71 12.07 5.16
N VAL A 58 -16.52 11.47 5.13
CA VAL A 58 -15.47 11.90 4.19
C VAL A 58 -15.96 11.74 2.75
N GLY A 59 -15.55 12.65 1.85
CA GLY A 59 -16.06 12.63 0.47
C GLY A 59 -15.34 11.66 -0.47
N PHE A 60 -14.15 11.18 -0.08
CA PHE A 60 -13.29 10.42 -0.96
C PHE A 60 -12.31 9.50 -0.20
N TYR A 61 -12.05 8.32 -0.76
CA TYR A 61 -10.96 7.45 -0.33
C TYR A 61 -9.95 7.26 -1.47
N VAL A 62 -8.67 7.33 -1.12
CA VAL A 62 -7.54 6.94 -1.98
C VAL A 62 -6.92 5.71 -1.38
N VAL A 63 -7.02 4.58 -2.08
CA VAL A 63 -6.37 3.32 -1.64
C VAL A 63 -5.17 3.06 -2.55
N SER A 64 -4.05 2.73 -1.91
CA SER A 64 -2.77 2.48 -2.57
C SER A 64 -2.48 0.97 -2.59
N PHE A 65 -1.65 0.52 -3.53
CA PHE A 65 -1.21 -0.88 -3.64
C PHE A 65 -2.34 -1.90 -3.87
N VAL A 66 -3.44 -1.46 -4.50
CA VAL A 66 -4.52 -2.37 -4.90
C VAL A 66 -4.10 -3.14 -6.14
N ASN A 67 -3.88 -4.45 -5.97
CA ASN A 67 -3.53 -5.37 -7.07
C ASN A 67 -4.67 -6.34 -7.43
N ASP A 68 -5.80 -6.29 -6.71
CA ASP A 68 -6.95 -7.17 -6.91
C ASP A 68 -8.25 -6.37 -7.07
N ALA A 69 -8.99 -6.65 -8.14
CA ALA A 69 -10.30 -6.08 -8.40
C ALA A 69 -11.34 -6.47 -7.34
N GLN A 70 -11.23 -7.67 -6.76
CA GLN A 70 -12.15 -8.14 -5.72
C GLN A 70 -12.16 -7.20 -4.51
N VAL A 71 -10.99 -6.70 -4.12
CA VAL A 71 -10.88 -5.79 -2.98
C VAL A 71 -11.51 -4.42 -3.27
N VAL A 72 -11.45 -3.95 -4.51
CA VAL A 72 -12.22 -2.76 -4.93
C VAL A 72 -13.72 -3.01 -4.82
N HIS A 73 -14.19 -4.19 -5.23
CA HIS A 73 -15.60 -4.56 -5.13
C HIS A 73 -16.08 -4.69 -3.68
N GLU A 74 -15.29 -5.29 -2.79
CA GLU A 74 -15.59 -5.40 -1.37
C GLU A 74 -15.74 -4.03 -0.72
N LEU A 75 -14.77 -3.13 -0.93
CA LEU A 75 -14.81 -1.77 -0.38
C LEU A 75 -16.03 -1.00 -0.91
N LYS A 76 -16.31 -1.09 -2.22
CA LYS A 76 -17.48 -0.45 -2.83
C LYS A 76 -18.80 -0.97 -2.26
N ASN A 77 -18.89 -2.29 -2.03
CA ASN A 77 -20.06 -2.92 -1.44
C ASN A 77 -20.26 -2.49 0.01
N TYR A 78 -19.19 -2.40 0.79
CA TYR A 78 -19.22 -1.90 2.17
C TYR A 78 -19.74 -0.46 2.23
N LEU A 79 -19.16 0.45 1.45
CA LEU A 79 -19.54 1.87 1.44
C LEU A 79 -20.99 2.09 0.95
N ARG A 80 -21.44 1.29 -0.03
CA ARG A 80 -22.83 1.35 -0.50
C ARG A 80 -23.83 0.97 0.60
N ARG A 81 -23.51 -0.03 1.42
CA ARG A 81 -24.36 -0.42 2.58
C ARG A 81 -24.39 0.67 3.65
N ALA A 82 -23.32 1.45 3.77
CA ALA A 82 -23.24 2.59 4.67
C ALA A 82 -24.02 3.84 4.18
N PHE A 83 -24.87 3.72 3.15
CA PHE A 83 -25.71 4.78 2.58
C PHE A 83 -24.97 6.02 2.07
N LEU A 84 -23.69 5.87 1.73
CA LEU A 84 -22.84 6.96 1.27
C LEU A 84 -22.64 6.89 -0.26
N MET A 85 -23.11 7.92 -0.98
CA MET A 85 -22.81 8.10 -2.40
C MET A 85 -21.42 8.74 -2.53
N MET A 86 -20.39 7.91 -2.44
CA MET A 86 -19.00 8.37 -2.38
C MET A 86 -18.20 8.05 -3.64
N HIS A 87 -17.26 8.94 -3.95
CA HIS A 87 -16.31 8.80 -5.05
C HIS A 87 -15.03 8.10 -4.56
N PHE A 88 -14.37 7.36 -5.45
CA PHE A 88 -13.16 6.57 -5.13
C PHE A 88 -12.10 6.70 -6.23
N CYS A 89 -10.82 6.85 -5.84
CA CYS A 89 -9.68 6.64 -6.73
C CYS A 89 -8.84 5.46 -6.25
N VAL A 90 -8.60 4.52 -7.16
CA VAL A 90 -7.49 3.57 -7.02
C VAL A 90 -6.21 4.28 -7.43
N LYS A 91 -5.20 4.26 -6.57
CA LYS A 91 -3.85 4.65 -6.97
C LYS A 91 -3.05 3.39 -7.33
N VAL A 92 -2.94 3.15 -8.63
CA VAL A 92 -2.13 2.06 -9.19
C VAL A 92 -0.67 2.51 -9.19
N HIS A 93 0.22 1.69 -8.62
CA HIS A 93 1.65 1.94 -8.50
C HIS A 93 2.46 0.84 -9.16
#